data_AF-S2EKR9-F1
#
_entry.id   AF-S2EKR9-F1
#
_cell.length_a   1.000
_cell.length_b   1.000
_cell.length_c   1.000
_cell.angle_alpha   90.00
_cell.angle_beta   90.00
_cell.angle_gamma   90.00
#
_symmetry.space_group_name_H-M   'P 1'
#
loop_
_entity.id
_entity.type
_entity.pdbx_description
1 polymer ?
#
loop_
_entity_poly.entity_id
_entity_poly.type
_entity_poly.pdbx_seq_one_letter_code
_entity_poly.pdbx_strand_id
1 'polypeptide(L)'
;MKKALAFRTWFYFRMGWSTYFAFLFAAVNTLVTTYYLAIERLPALKEFFPTFAYYVIFLVATGLPILVAIGYIHYKKSGAFKAEADISVEANPHLYRILTNTEALFPLYLKMSELLIKLSKNERLSEEETNEIISLQNQLREYMSKKTLDSSGKPNK
;
A
#
# COMPACT_ATOMS: atom_id res chain seq x y z
N MET A 1 -18.58 -6.50 19.98
CA MET A 1 -17.84 -5.21 20.19
C MET A 1 -16.60 -5.35 21.08
N LYS A 2 -16.67 -5.92 22.30
CA LYS A 2 -15.49 -6.06 23.19
C LYS A 2 -14.31 -6.90 22.63
N LYS A 3 -14.58 -8.02 21.93
CA LYS A 3 -13.54 -8.82 21.25
C LYS A 3 -12.77 -8.03 20.18
N ALA A 4 -13.46 -7.14 19.44
CA ALA A 4 -12.82 -6.30 18.43
C ALA A 4 -11.91 -5.22 19.06
N LEU A 5 -12.18 -4.79 20.29
CA LEU A 5 -11.34 -3.80 20.98
C LEU A 5 -9.97 -4.38 21.32
N ALA A 6 -9.91 -5.59 21.88
CA ALA A 6 -8.63 -6.24 22.19
C ALA A 6 -7.75 -6.45 20.96
N PHE A 7 -8.32 -6.94 19.85
CA PHE A 7 -7.58 -7.11 18.60
C PHE A 7 -7.12 -5.78 17.99
N ARG A 8 -7.93 -4.73 18.07
CA ARG A 8 -7.54 -3.39 17.61
C ARG A 8 -6.44 -2.78 18.47
N THR A 9 -6.54 -2.90 19.79
CA THR A 9 -5.50 -2.44 20.71
C THR A 9 -4.19 -3.19 20.48
N TRP A 10 -4.24 -4.51 20.32
CA TRP A 10 -3.06 -5.31 20.00
C TRP A 10 -2.45 -4.92 18.65
N PHE A 11 -3.28 -4.64 17.64
CA PHE A 11 -2.82 -4.14 16.35
C PHE A 11 -2.09 -2.79 16.51
N TYR A 12 -2.67 -1.82 17.22
CA TYR A 12 -2.02 -0.53 17.45
C TYR A 12 -0.71 -0.66 18.23
N PHE A 13 -0.69 -1.53 19.24
CA PHE A 13 0.54 -1.84 19.95
C PHE A 13 1.62 -2.40 19.02
N ARG A 14 1.30 -3.43 18.21
CA ARG A 14 2.26 -4.01 17.28
C ARG A 14 2.75 -2.99 16.25
N MET A 15 1.86 -2.15 15.72
CA MET A 15 2.23 -1.10 14.77
C MET A 15 3.18 -0.07 15.40
N GLY A 16 2.87 0.38 16.62
CA GLY A 16 3.72 1.31 17.36
C GLY A 16 5.08 0.71 17.71
N TRP A 17 5.08 -0.55 18.15
CA TRP A 17 6.27 -1.30 18.47
C TRP A 17 7.16 -1.53 17.24
N SER A 18 6.62 -2.10 16.17
CA SER A 18 7.41 -2.50 15.00
C SER A 18 7.92 -1.31 14.20
N THR A 19 7.18 -0.21 14.16
CA THR A 19 7.52 0.94 13.31
C THR A 19 8.38 1.95 14.03
N TYR A 20 7.98 2.37 15.24
CA TYR A 20 8.63 3.48 15.93
C TYR A 20 9.58 3.00 17.02
N PHE A 21 9.12 2.10 17.90
CA PHE A 21 9.95 1.65 19.01
C PHE A 21 11.14 0.83 18.54
N ALA A 22 10.94 -0.13 17.64
CA ALA A 22 12.01 -0.95 17.10
C ALA A 22 13.05 -0.12 16.34
N PHE A 23 12.62 0.88 15.57
CA PHE A 23 13.53 1.81 14.90
C PHE A 23 14.39 2.58 15.90
N LEU A 24 13.76 3.22 16.90
CA LEU A 24 14.49 3.99 17.91
C LEU A 24 15.44 3.09 18.72
N PHE A 25 14.95 1.94 19.16
CA PHE A 25 15.72 0.97 19.92
C PHE A 25 16.94 0.49 19.14
N ALA A 26 16.74 0.08 17.88
CA ALA A 26 17.83 -0.35 17.01
C ALA A 26 18.81 0.79 16.75
N ALA A 27 18.34 1.99 16.41
CA ALA A 27 19.20 3.13 16.15
C ALA A 27 20.08 3.48 17.36
N VAL A 28 19.49 3.62 18.55
CA VAL A 28 20.24 3.93 19.78
C VAL A 28 21.23 2.82 20.09
N ASN A 29 20.79 1.55 20.06
CA ASN A 29 21.67 0.42 20.34
C ASN A 29 22.84 0.35 19.34
N THR A 30 22.57 0.48 18.04
CA THR A 30 23.59 0.48 17.00
C THR A 30 24.56 1.64 17.16
N LEU A 31 24.08 2.86 17.43
CA LEU A 31 24.96 4.01 17.66
C LEU A 31 25.88 3.78 18.85
N VAL A 32 25.33 3.39 20.00
CA VAL A 32 26.08 3.16 21.24
C VAL A 32 27.08 2.01 21.06
N THR A 33 26.63 0.85 20.61
CA THR A 33 27.48 -0.34 20.47
C THR A 33 28.58 -0.14 19.42
N THR A 34 28.25 0.44 18.26
CA THR A 34 29.25 0.72 17.21
C THR A 34 30.32 1.68 17.74
N TYR A 35 29.92 2.71 18.48
CA TYR A 35 30.89 3.66 18.98
C TYR A 35 31.80 3.05 20.06
N TYR A 36 31.22 2.54 21.15
CA TYR A 36 32.00 2.11 22.31
C TYR A 36 32.70 0.76 22.11
N LEU A 37 32.18 -0.11 21.23
CA LEU A 37 32.81 -1.41 20.97
C LEU A 37 33.75 -1.38 19.77
N ALA A 38 33.50 -0.55 18.75
CA ALA A 38 34.33 -0.51 17.55
C ALA A 38 35.13 0.79 17.41
N ILE A 39 34.47 1.94 17.29
CA ILE A 39 35.14 3.23 16.96
C ILE A 39 36.15 3.61 18.03
N GLU A 40 35.77 3.55 19.30
CA GLU A 40 36.65 3.94 20.41
C GLU A 40 37.91 3.07 20.51
N ARG A 41 37.83 1.82 20.03
CA ARG A 41 38.90 0.82 20.12
C ARG A 41 39.80 0.78 18.88
N LEU A 42 39.40 1.41 17.77
CA LEU A 42 40.16 1.45 16.53
C LEU A 42 40.76 2.85 16.34
N PRO A 43 42.09 3.03 16.48
CA PRO A 43 42.72 4.35 16.42
C PRO A 43 42.36 5.16 15.17
N ALA A 44 42.35 4.50 14.01
CA ALA A 44 41.98 5.13 12.74
C ALA A 44 40.56 5.71 12.74
N LEU A 45 39.59 5.04 13.37
CA LEU A 45 38.20 5.54 13.43
C LEU A 45 38.03 6.62 14.50
N LYS A 46 38.74 6.50 15.63
CA LYS A 46 38.70 7.47 16.73
C LYS A 46 39.27 8.83 16.33
N GLU A 47 40.20 8.87 15.36
CA GLU A 47 40.73 10.11 14.80
C GLU A 47 39.64 10.92 14.08
N PHE A 48 38.79 10.26 13.28
CA PHE A 48 37.66 10.90 12.60
C PHE A 48 36.48 11.19 13.55
N PHE A 49 36.29 10.34 14.56
CA PHE A 49 35.17 10.40 15.50
C PHE A 49 35.67 10.41 16.96
N PRO A 50 36.19 11.55 17.44
CA PRO A 50 36.88 11.62 18.73
C PRO A 50 35.93 11.48 19.92
N THR A 51 34.65 11.83 19.76
CA THR A 51 33.62 11.66 20.79
C THR A 51 32.35 11.03 20.22
N PHE A 52 31.56 10.42 21.09
CA PHE A 52 30.26 9.86 20.73
C PHE A 52 29.33 10.92 20.11
N ALA A 53 29.37 12.16 20.62
CA ALA A 53 28.56 13.26 20.09
C ALA A 53 28.94 13.61 18.64
N TYR A 54 30.23 13.68 18.32
CA TYR A 54 30.69 13.94 16.94
C TYR A 54 30.20 12.86 15.98
N TYR A 55 30.34 11.60 16.38
CA TYR A 55 29.86 10.45 15.61
C TYR A 55 28.34 10.51 15.35
N VAL A 56 27.55 10.78 16.38
CA VAL A 56 26.08 10.86 16.27
C VAL A 56 25.67 12.00 15.34
N ILE A 57 26.24 13.20 15.52
CA ILE A 57 25.92 14.35 14.67
C ILE A 57 26.24 14.05 13.21
N PHE A 58 27.43 13.49 12.95
CA PHE A 58 27.85 13.11 11.60
C PHE A 58 26.89 12.11 10.95
N LEU A 59 26.51 11.05 11.67
CA LEU A 59 25.60 10.03 11.14
C LEU A 59 24.18 10.55 10.97
N VAL A 60 23.68 11.42 11.85
CA VAL A 60 22.36 12.03 11.67
C VAL A 60 22.38 12.95 10.44
N ALA A 61 23.43 13.76 10.29
CA ALA A 61 23.57 14.69 9.18
C ALA A 61 23.71 14.00 7.82
N THR A 62 24.35 12.84 7.75
CA THR A 62 24.58 12.12 6.48
C THR A 62 23.59 10.96 6.27
N GLY A 63 23.32 10.19 7.32
CA GLY A 63 22.47 9.01 7.30
C GLY A 63 21.00 9.32 7.03
N LEU A 64 20.44 10.39 7.62
CA LEU A 64 19.04 10.74 7.34
C LEU A 64 18.82 11.12 5.86
N PRO A 65 19.62 12.01 5.24
CA PRO A 65 19.51 12.26 3.80
C PRO A 65 19.66 11.01 2.94
N ILE A 66 20.61 10.13 3.27
CA ILE A 66 20.82 8.89 2.52
C ILE A 66 19.59 7.97 2.62
N LEU A 67 19.04 7.79 3.83
CA LEU A 67 17.84 6.98 4.04
C LEU A 67 16.63 7.54 3.29
N VAL A 68 16.45 8.86 3.29
CA VAL A 68 15.41 9.53 2.51
C VAL A 68 15.61 9.32 1.02
N ALA A 69 16.84 9.44 0.52
CA ALA A 69 17.16 9.23 -0.89
C ALA A 69 16.92 7.78 -1.34
N ILE A 70 17.37 6.81 -0.56
CA ILE A 70 17.13 5.38 -0.82
C ILE A 70 15.63 5.09 -0.81
N GLY A 71 14.90 5.56 0.21
CA GLY A 71 13.46 5.41 0.30
C GLY A 71 12.75 6.02 -0.92
N TYR A 72 13.13 7.23 -1.31
CA TYR A 72 12.58 7.89 -2.50
C TYR A 72 12.81 7.08 -3.78
N ILE A 73 14.03 6.57 -3.98
CA ILE A 73 14.38 5.75 -5.15
C ILE A 73 13.58 4.46 -5.14
N HIS A 74 13.48 3.79 -4.00
CA HIS A 74 12.70 2.56 -3.86
C HIS A 74 11.23 2.80 -4.27
N TYR A 75 10.57 3.79 -3.65
CA TYR A 75 9.15 4.06 -3.91
C TYR A 75 8.86 4.60 -5.33
N LYS A 76 9.73 5.43 -5.91
CA LYS A 76 9.44 6.08 -7.21
C LYS A 76 10.09 5.43 -8.42
N LYS A 77 11.21 4.75 -8.26
CA LYS A 77 12.08 4.32 -9.38
C LYS A 77 12.37 2.82 -9.40
N SER A 78 12.04 2.08 -8.35
CA SER A 78 12.29 0.64 -8.31
C SER A 78 11.08 -0.16 -8.79
N GLY A 79 11.32 -1.20 -9.59
CA GLY A 79 10.31 -2.21 -9.91
C GLY A 79 9.90 -3.05 -8.68
N ALA A 80 10.72 -3.04 -7.62
CA ALA A 80 10.45 -3.74 -6.37
C ALA A 80 9.19 -3.19 -5.67
N PHE A 81 9.05 -1.85 -5.60
CA PHE A 81 7.86 -1.26 -5.00
C PHE A 81 6.56 -1.66 -5.73
N LYS A 82 6.60 -1.76 -7.06
CA LYS A 82 5.45 -2.25 -7.84
C LYS A 82 5.08 -3.68 -7.45
N ALA A 83 6.06 -4.58 -7.39
CA ALA A 83 5.83 -5.97 -7.00
C ALA A 83 5.30 -6.08 -5.56
N GLU A 84 5.80 -5.27 -4.63
CA GLU A 84 5.30 -5.22 -3.25
C GLU A 84 3.84 -4.73 -3.19
N ALA A 85 3.49 -3.72 -3.99
CA ALA A 85 2.13 -3.21 -4.09
C ALA A 85 1.18 -4.27 -4.68
N ASP A 86 1.59 -4.95 -5.74
CA ASP A 86 0.80 -6.02 -6.38
C ASP A 86 0.55 -7.16 -5.37
N ILE A 87 1.60 -7.64 -4.70
CA ILE A 87 1.48 -8.66 -3.63
C ILE A 87 0.56 -8.17 -2.49
N SER A 88 0.67 -6.90 -2.08
CA SER A 88 -0.18 -6.35 -1.01
C SER A 88 -1.65 -6.29 -1.42
N VAL A 89 -1.95 -6.05 -2.69
CA VAL A 89 -3.33 -6.07 -3.22
C VAL A 89 -3.83 -7.51 -3.27
N GLU A 90 -3.05 -8.43 -3.82
CA GLU A 90 -3.39 -9.86 -3.92
C GLU A 90 -3.59 -10.51 -2.55
N ALA A 91 -2.72 -10.20 -1.58
CA ALA A 91 -2.79 -10.72 -0.23
C ALA A 91 -3.94 -10.14 0.60
N ASN A 92 -4.59 -9.07 0.14
CA ASN A 92 -5.74 -8.45 0.80
C ASN A 92 -7.04 -8.73 0.02
N PRO A 93 -7.84 -9.75 0.40
CA PRO A 93 -9.04 -10.13 -0.33
C PRO A 93 -10.06 -8.99 -0.48
N HIS A 94 -10.12 -8.06 0.48
CA HIS A 94 -11.02 -6.92 0.40
C HIS A 94 -10.56 -5.90 -0.65
N LEU A 95 -9.26 -5.61 -0.68
CA LEU A 95 -8.68 -4.68 -1.64
C LEU A 95 -8.73 -5.24 -3.06
N TYR A 96 -8.39 -6.51 -3.23
CA TYR A 96 -8.53 -7.25 -4.48
C TYR A 96 -9.98 -7.23 -5.00
N ARG A 97 -10.97 -7.41 -4.10
CA ARG A 97 -12.39 -7.33 -4.45
C ARG A 97 -12.80 -5.93 -4.89
N ILE A 98 -12.29 -4.88 -4.27
CA ILE A 98 -12.58 -3.49 -4.66
C ILE A 98 -12.00 -3.21 -6.06
N LEU A 99 -10.76 -3.62 -6.32
CA LEU A 99 -10.11 -3.43 -7.62
C LEU A 99 -10.92 -4.12 -8.74
N THR A 100 -11.18 -5.41 -8.60
CA THR A 100 -11.94 -6.20 -9.58
C THR A 100 -13.37 -5.70 -9.78
N ASN A 101 -14.05 -5.27 -8.70
CA ASN A 101 -15.37 -4.64 -8.82
C ASN A 101 -15.31 -3.32 -9.59
N THR A 102 -14.26 -2.51 -9.37
CA THR A 102 -14.11 -1.21 -10.03
C THR A 102 -13.79 -1.38 -11.51
N GLU A 103 -12.95 -2.36 -11.87
CA GLU A 103 -12.65 -2.70 -13.26
C GLU A 103 -13.91 -3.11 -14.04
N ALA A 104 -14.81 -3.88 -13.41
CA ALA A 104 -16.09 -4.26 -14.00
C ALA A 104 -17.04 -3.08 -14.26
N LEU A 105 -16.81 -1.92 -13.64
CA LEU A 105 -17.63 -0.71 -13.86
C LEU A 105 -17.17 0.13 -15.06
N PHE A 106 -15.91 0.00 -15.52
CA PHE A 106 -15.41 0.81 -16.64
C PHE A 106 -16.22 0.66 -17.94
N PRO A 107 -16.64 -0.55 -18.36
CA PRO A 107 -17.50 -0.71 -19.54
C PRO A 107 -18.84 0.02 -19.40
N LEU A 108 -19.42 0.00 -18.19
CA LEU A 108 -20.67 0.70 -17.90
C LEU A 108 -20.49 2.22 -17.97
N TYR A 109 -19.38 2.76 -17.44
CA TYR A 109 -19.07 4.19 -17.54
C TYR A 109 -18.84 4.64 -18.98
N LEU A 110 -18.13 3.84 -19.79
CA LEU A 110 -17.94 4.13 -21.21
C LEU A 110 -19.27 4.19 -21.95
N LYS A 111 -20.14 3.18 -21.76
CA LYS A 111 -21.48 3.16 -22.37
C LYS A 111 -22.34 4.32 -21.89
N MET A 112 -22.29 4.67 -20.61
CA MET A 112 -23.00 5.84 -20.09
C MET A 112 -22.50 7.14 -20.74
N SER A 113 -21.19 7.26 -21.00
CA SER A 113 -20.63 8.40 -21.75
C SER A 113 -21.11 8.43 -23.20
N GLU A 114 -21.17 7.30 -23.90
CA GLU A 114 -21.72 7.19 -25.26
C GLU A 114 -23.19 7.64 -25.32
N LEU A 115 -23.99 7.19 -24.34
CA LEU A 115 -25.39 7.59 -24.20
C LEU A 115 -25.54 9.11 -24.01
N LEU A 116 -24.72 9.72 -23.17
CA LEU A 116 -24.73 11.17 -22.94
C LEU A 116 -24.39 11.96 -24.21
N ILE A 117 -23.43 11.49 -25.00
CA ILE A 117 -23.09 12.12 -26.30
C ILE A 117 -24.27 12.04 -27.26
N LYS A 118 -24.94 10.89 -27.36
CA LYS A 118 -26.12 10.71 -28.22
C LYS A 118 -27.29 11.59 -27.80
N LEU A 119 -27.57 11.63 -26.50
CA LEU A 119 -28.56 12.54 -25.92
C LEU A 119 -28.27 14.00 -26.27
N SER A 120 -27.01 14.43 -26.17
CA SER A 120 -26.59 15.79 -26.56
C SER A 120 -26.79 16.09 -28.05
N LYS A 121 -26.84 15.07 -28.91
CA LYS A 121 -27.05 15.20 -30.36
C LYS A 121 -28.50 14.95 -30.78
N ASN A 122 -29.42 14.70 -29.83
CA ASN A 122 -30.78 14.22 -30.09
C ASN A 122 -30.84 12.93 -30.95
N GLU A 123 -29.79 12.10 -30.87
CA GLU A 123 -29.75 10.81 -31.54
C GLU A 123 -30.52 9.76 -30.73
N ARG A 124 -31.32 8.93 -31.40
CA ARG A 124 -32.00 7.79 -30.78
C ARG A 124 -31.07 6.58 -30.73
N LEU A 125 -31.27 5.74 -29.72
CA LEU A 125 -30.58 4.45 -29.63
C LEU A 125 -31.13 3.49 -30.67
N SER A 126 -30.23 2.72 -31.30
CA SER A 126 -30.64 1.59 -32.13
C SER A 126 -31.14 0.43 -31.25
N GLU A 127 -31.86 -0.51 -31.84
CA GLU A 127 -32.25 -1.75 -31.15
C GLU A 127 -31.03 -2.55 -30.68
N GLU A 128 -29.96 -2.58 -31.49
CA GLU A 128 -28.72 -3.27 -31.16
C GLU A 128 -28.03 -2.69 -29.92
N GLU A 129 -27.91 -1.37 -29.84
CA GLU A 129 -27.34 -0.67 -28.68
C GLU A 129 -28.20 -0.85 -27.42
N THR A 130 -29.52 -0.85 -27.59
CA THR A 130 -30.47 -1.10 -26.50
C THR A 130 -30.27 -2.51 -25.95
N ASN A 131 -30.13 -3.51 -26.82
CA ASN A 131 -29.87 -4.89 -26.43
C ASN A 131 -28.50 -5.07 -25.76
N GLU A 132 -27.47 -4.37 -26.22
CA GLU A 132 -26.13 -4.36 -25.61
C GLU A 132 -26.19 -3.81 -24.16
N ILE A 133 -26.90 -2.70 -23.95
CA ILE A 133 -27.10 -2.11 -22.61
C ILE A 133 -27.85 -3.06 -21.69
N ILE A 134 -28.91 -3.71 -22.18
CA ILE A 134 -29.68 -4.70 -21.41
C ILE A 134 -28.80 -5.89 -21.03
N SER A 135 -27.96 -6.37 -21.95
CA SER A 135 -26.99 -7.44 -21.70
C SER A 135 -26.01 -7.04 -20.58
N LEU A 136 -25.41 -5.85 -20.65
CA LEU A 136 -24.49 -5.34 -19.63
C LEU A 136 -25.17 -5.18 -18.26
N GLN A 137 -26.42 -4.69 -18.22
CA GLN A 137 -27.20 -4.61 -16.99
C GLN A 137 -27.48 -5.99 -16.39
N ASN A 138 -27.77 -6.99 -17.21
CA ASN A 138 -28.01 -8.36 -16.75
C ASN A 138 -26.73 -9.00 -16.20
N GLN A 139 -25.60 -8.82 -16.87
CA GLN A 139 -24.29 -9.27 -16.38
C GLN A 139 -23.95 -8.62 -15.02
N LEU A 140 -24.21 -7.32 -14.86
CA LEU A 140 -24.00 -6.64 -13.57
C LEU A 140 -24.93 -7.17 -12.48
N ARG A 141 -26.21 -7.43 -12.78
CA ARG A 141 -27.17 -8.05 -11.85
C ARG A 141 -26.72 -9.43 -11.41
N GLU A 142 -26.23 -10.25 -12.34
CA GLU A 142 -25.70 -11.59 -12.05
C GLU A 142 -24.43 -11.53 -11.20
N TYR A 143 -23.53 -10.59 -11.51
CA TYR A 143 -22.32 -10.35 -10.73
C TYR A 143 -22.64 -9.95 -9.28
N MET A 144 -23.63 -9.07 -9.10
CA MET A 144 -24.10 -8.67 -7.77
C MET A 144 -24.78 -9.83 -7.03
N SER A 145 -25.61 -10.64 -7.70
CA SER A 145 -26.34 -11.74 -7.05
C SER A 145 -25.40 -12.87 -6.60
N LYS A 146 -24.47 -13.31 -7.45
CA LYS A 146 -23.46 -14.34 -7.12
C LYS A 146 -22.62 -13.95 -5.90
N LYS A 147 -22.27 -12.66 -5.78
CA LYS A 147 -21.43 -12.14 -4.68
C LYS A 147 -22.18 -11.81 -3.38
N THR A 148 -23.51 -11.72 -3.42
CA THR A 148 -24.35 -11.50 -2.22
C THR A 148 -24.60 -12.82 -1.47
N LEU A 149 -24.58 -13.94 -2.20
CA LEU A 149 -24.72 -15.30 -1.65
C LEU A 149 -23.42 -15.82 -1.00
N ASP A 150 -22.25 -15.35 -1.46
CA ASP A 150 -20.94 -15.65 -0.84
C ASP A 150 -20.61 -14.74 0.36
N SER A 151 -21.57 -14.58 1.28
CA SER A 151 -21.38 -13.87 2.55
C SER A 151 -20.41 -14.57 3.52
N SER A 152 -19.70 -15.60 3.06
CA SER A 152 -18.72 -16.39 3.82
C SER A 152 -17.29 -15.85 3.73
N GLY A 153 -17.00 -14.95 2.78
CA GLY A 153 -15.69 -14.31 2.66
C GLY A 153 -14.55 -15.27 2.31
N LYS A 154 -14.84 -16.43 1.69
CA LYS A 154 -13.80 -17.35 1.19
C LYS A 154 -13.88 -17.45 -0.33
N PRO A 155 -12.74 -17.34 -1.05
CA PRO A 155 -12.73 -17.58 -2.48
C PRO A 155 -13.13 -19.04 -2.75
N ASN A 156 -14.01 -19.25 -3.73
CA ASN A 156 -14.23 -20.57 -4.31
C ASN A 156 -12.90 -21.08 -4.85
N LYS A 157 -12.53 -22.31 -4.45
CA LYS A 157 -11.42 -23.07 -5.01
C LYS A 157 -11.69 -23.41 -6.47
#